data_AF-D1J7S1-F1
#
_entry.id   AF-D1J7S1-F1
#
_cell.length_a   1.000
_cell.length_b   1.000
_cell.length_c   1.000
_cell.angle_alpha   90.00
_cell.angle_beta   90.00
_cell.angle_gamma   90.00
#
_symmetry.space_group_name_H-M   'P 1'
#
loop_
_entity.id
_entity.type
_entity.pdbx_description
1 polymer ?
#
loop_
_entity_poly.entity_id
_entity_poly.type
_entity_poly.pdbx_seq_one_letter_code
_entity_poly.pdbx_strand_id
1 'polypeptide(L)'
;MKHKGSIFSANTKLGLIISVVVVFILMCVILLITILARRHFLKSTITSSEERELQNLKTKNPNYGIVLSGIKKYYDNVLGDHLIAFLINTIYLNNFLNVSLIEKNDYASISIAALSMANVYSKNQYLIQKQGSNIQNENQDLDLSRLNYADEIYNPSDMIISLCDDLSIEQQINSNLPYLSDRGMLIVSFKTIKDFKNQKNVILDNNLRYETVKISNKNVILLAKNNMNSNNENSKEQQ
;
A
#
# COMPACT_ATOMS: atom_id res chain seq x y z
N MET A 1 38.55 -14.63 -54.49
CA MET A 1 37.85 -14.32 -53.21
C MET A 1 38.13 -12.86 -52.86
N LYS A 2 37.14 -11.97 -53.00
CA LYS A 2 37.30 -10.55 -52.69
C LYS A 2 37.30 -10.38 -51.16
N HIS A 3 38.45 -10.13 -50.56
CA HIS A 3 38.51 -9.54 -49.22
C HIS A 3 37.75 -8.22 -49.27
N LYS A 4 36.64 -8.11 -48.54
CA LYS A 4 36.00 -6.82 -48.25
C LYS A 4 37.00 -6.02 -47.42
N GLY A 5 37.81 -5.21 -48.10
CA GLY A 5 38.69 -4.24 -47.47
C GLY A 5 37.88 -3.37 -46.53
N SER A 6 38.38 -3.23 -45.31
CA SER A 6 37.87 -2.30 -44.32
C SER A 6 37.56 -0.93 -44.93
N ILE A 7 36.30 -0.51 -44.90
CA ILE A 7 35.83 0.77 -45.47
C ILE A 7 36.46 1.98 -44.77
N PHE A 8 36.96 1.80 -43.55
CA PHE A 8 37.55 2.84 -42.73
C PHE A 8 39.06 2.67 -42.59
N SER A 9 39.80 3.78 -42.66
CA SER A 9 41.24 3.80 -42.40
C SER A 9 41.55 3.36 -40.96
N ALA A 10 42.75 2.85 -40.69
CA ALA A 10 43.16 2.45 -39.34
C ALA A 10 43.01 3.59 -38.31
N ASN A 11 43.32 4.82 -38.73
CA ASN A 11 43.17 6.03 -37.92
C ASN A 11 41.69 6.34 -37.63
N THR A 12 40.80 6.12 -38.61
CA THR A 12 39.35 6.29 -38.42
C THR A 12 38.77 5.26 -37.44
N LYS A 13 39.25 4.01 -37.48
CA LYS A 13 38.84 2.97 -36.52
C LYS A 13 39.32 3.28 -35.10
N LEU A 14 40.56 3.73 -34.96
CA LEU A 14 41.12 4.14 -33.67
C LEU A 14 40.35 5.32 -33.07
N GLY A 15 40.05 6.34 -33.89
CA GLY A 15 39.22 7.48 -33.47
C GLY A 15 37.81 7.08 -33.06
N LEU A 16 37.20 6.11 -33.74
CA LEU A 16 35.87 5.61 -33.39
C LEU A 16 35.87 4.84 -32.06
N ILE A 17 36.90 4.02 -31.81
CA ILE A 17 37.06 3.30 -30.53
C ILE A 17 37.24 4.30 -29.38
N ILE A 18 38.12 5.31 -29.55
CA ILE A 18 38.35 6.34 -28.53
C ILE A 18 37.04 7.11 -28.24
N SER A 19 36.28 7.47 -29.27
CA SER A 19 34.99 8.16 -29.12
C SER A 19 33.99 7.33 -28.31
N VAL A 20 33.85 6.03 -28.61
CA VAL A 20 32.96 5.12 -27.86
C VAL A 20 33.39 5.00 -26.40
N VAL A 21 34.70 4.89 -26.12
CA VAL A 21 35.23 4.81 -24.76
C VAL A 21 34.93 6.10 -23.97
N VAL A 22 35.11 7.27 -24.58
CA VAL A 22 34.82 8.56 -23.94
C VAL A 22 33.34 8.70 -23.60
N VAL A 23 32.44 8.33 -24.53
CA VAL A 23 30.99 8.35 -24.30
C VAL A 23 30.60 7.38 -23.18
N PHE A 24 31.19 6.18 -23.16
CA PHE A 24 30.94 5.19 -22.11
C PHE A 24 31.40 5.69 -20.72
N ILE A 25 32.58 6.32 -20.63
CA ILE A 25 33.07 6.92 -19.38
C ILE A 25 32.11 8.03 -18.91
N LEU A 26 31.67 8.91 -19.81
CA LEU A 26 30.70 9.96 -19.49
C LEU A 26 29.38 9.37 -18.96
N MET A 27 28.87 8.31 -19.59
CA MET A 27 27.67 7.62 -19.13
C MET A 27 27.85 7.04 -17.71
N CYS A 28 28.99 6.39 -17.44
CA CYS A 28 29.32 5.88 -16.11
C CYS A 28 29.39 6.99 -15.07
N VAL A 29 30.01 8.13 -15.38
CA VAL A 29 30.10 9.29 -14.47
C VAL A 29 28.71 9.86 -14.16
N ILE A 30 27.87 10.06 -15.17
CA ILE A 30 26.49 10.55 -14.98
C ILE A 30 25.68 9.59 -14.09
N LEU A 31 25.79 8.28 -14.33
CA LEU A 31 25.13 7.27 -13.50
C LEU A 31 25.61 7.33 -12.04
N LEU A 32 26.91 7.48 -11.83
CA LEU A 32 27.51 7.57 -10.49
C LEU A 32 27.07 8.83 -9.75
N ILE A 33 27.07 9.99 -10.42
CA ILE A 33 26.54 11.26 -9.89
C ILE A 33 25.06 11.11 -9.53
N THR A 34 24.25 10.48 -10.39
CA THR A 34 22.82 10.27 -10.16
C THR A 34 22.58 9.41 -8.92
N ILE A 35 23.35 8.33 -8.73
CA ILE A 35 23.26 7.47 -7.55
C ILE A 35 23.66 8.23 -6.27
N LEU A 36 24.75 8.99 -6.31
CA LEU A 36 25.22 9.77 -5.17
C LEU A 36 24.24 10.89 -4.79
N ALA A 37 23.74 11.64 -5.78
CA ALA A 37 22.73 12.66 -5.56
C ALA A 37 21.46 12.06 -4.95
N ARG A 38 20.95 10.95 -5.51
CA ARG A 38 19.79 10.25 -4.96
C ARG A 38 20.01 9.80 -3.52
N ARG A 39 21.19 9.25 -3.19
CA ARG A 39 21.54 8.86 -1.81
C ARG A 39 21.60 10.06 -0.86
N HIS A 40 22.16 11.18 -1.29
CA HIS A 40 22.23 12.40 -0.49
C HIS A 40 20.84 12.96 -0.21
N PHE A 41 20.01 13.11 -1.24
CA PHE A 41 18.63 13.58 -1.10
C PHE A 41 17.77 12.67 -0.21
N LEU A 42 17.94 11.34 -0.31
CA LEU A 42 17.22 10.39 0.55
C LEU A 42 17.66 10.45 2.02
N LYS A 43 18.95 10.73 2.30
CA LYS A 43 19.43 10.89 3.67
C LYS A 43 19.04 12.24 4.28
N SER A 44 18.94 13.30 3.47
CA SER A 44 18.56 14.63 3.94
C SER A 44 17.05 14.82 4.08
N THR A 45 16.22 13.88 3.62
CA THR A 45 14.76 13.98 3.66
C THR A 45 14.11 13.28 4.85
N ILE A 46 14.83 12.45 5.59
CA ILE A 46 14.31 11.87 6.84
C ILE A 46 14.54 12.89 7.95
N THR A 47 13.49 13.62 8.28
CA THR A 47 13.45 14.50 9.45
C THR A 47 13.58 13.68 10.73
N SER A 48 14.12 14.27 11.80
CA SER A 48 14.23 13.59 13.10
C SER A 48 12.86 13.10 13.64
N SER A 49 11.76 13.72 13.21
CA SER A 49 10.39 13.26 13.46
C SER A 49 10.07 11.93 12.76
N GLU A 50 10.39 11.79 11.47
CA GLU A 50 10.15 10.55 10.71
C GLU A 50 11.03 9.40 11.22
N GLU A 51 12.26 9.70 11.61
CA GLU A 51 13.17 8.73 12.24
C GLU A 51 12.61 8.21 13.57
N ARG A 52 11.99 9.09 14.36
CA ARG A 52 11.32 8.72 15.61
C ARG A 52 10.05 7.90 15.37
N GLU A 53 9.25 8.25 14.38
CA GLU A 53 8.07 7.46 13.99
C GLU A 53 8.46 6.07 13.49
N LEU A 54 9.54 5.98 12.71
CA LEU A 54 10.11 4.72 12.26
C LEU A 54 10.59 3.84 13.42
N GLN A 55 11.26 4.43 14.40
CA GLN A 55 11.67 3.73 15.64
C GLN A 55 10.46 3.23 16.44
N ASN A 56 9.45 4.09 16.61
CA ASN A 56 8.20 3.71 17.27
C ASN A 56 7.49 2.56 16.54
N LEU A 57 7.45 2.60 15.22
CA LEU A 57 6.90 1.54 14.36
C LEU A 57 7.62 0.21 14.57
N LYS A 58 8.96 0.22 14.50
CA LYS A 58 9.78 -0.99 14.72
C LYS A 58 9.63 -1.56 16.13
N THR A 59 9.33 -0.71 17.11
CA THR A 59 9.10 -1.14 18.50
C THR A 59 7.72 -1.77 18.68
N LYS A 60 6.69 -1.23 18.01
CA LYS A 60 5.30 -1.70 18.15
C LYS A 60 4.94 -2.88 17.24
N ASN A 61 5.46 -2.91 16.02
CA ASN A 61 5.16 -3.93 15.02
C ASN A 61 6.31 -4.95 14.98
N PRO A 62 6.15 -6.16 15.56
CA PRO A 62 7.17 -7.22 15.47
C PRO A 62 7.40 -7.70 14.03
N ASN A 63 6.45 -7.44 13.12
CA ASN A 63 6.48 -7.82 11.71
C ASN A 63 6.79 -6.61 10.80
N TYR A 64 7.46 -5.59 11.30
CA TYR A 64 7.79 -4.40 10.51
C TYR A 64 8.58 -4.76 9.25
N GLY A 65 8.01 -4.45 8.07
CA GLY A 65 8.63 -4.70 6.77
C GLY A 65 8.57 -6.16 6.30
N ILE A 66 7.92 -7.05 7.06
CA ILE A 66 7.71 -8.44 6.65
C ILE A 66 6.51 -8.52 5.69
N VAL A 67 6.64 -9.35 4.65
CA VAL A 67 5.57 -9.67 3.71
C VAL A 67 5.59 -11.16 3.39
N LEU A 68 4.41 -11.76 3.19
CA LEU A 68 4.26 -13.18 2.87
C LEU A 68 4.49 -13.44 1.37
N SER A 69 5.71 -13.21 0.89
CA SER A 69 6.03 -13.39 -0.54
C SER A 69 5.81 -14.83 -1.03
N GLY A 70 6.01 -15.82 -0.16
CA GLY A 70 5.88 -17.26 -0.49
C GLY A 70 4.47 -17.70 -0.86
N ILE A 71 3.43 -17.00 -0.41
CA ILE A 71 2.02 -17.35 -0.71
C ILE A 71 1.51 -16.70 -2.00
N LYS A 72 2.29 -15.83 -2.64
CA LYS A 72 1.86 -15.16 -3.87
C LYS A 72 1.64 -16.11 -5.04
N LYS A 73 2.34 -17.26 -5.05
CA LYS A 73 2.26 -18.29 -6.09
C LYS A 73 0.85 -18.89 -6.28
N TYR A 74 -0.05 -18.70 -5.31
CA TYR A 74 -1.41 -19.23 -5.35
C TYR A 74 -2.42 -18.28 -6.04
N TYR A 75 -1.98 -17.10 -6.46
CA TYR A 75 -2.84 -16.04 -6.95
C TYR A 75 -2.33 -15.51 -8.29
N ASP A 76 -3.26 -15.19 -9.18
CA ASP A 76 -2.93 -14.55 -10.46
C ASP A 76 -2.65 -13.06 -10.29
N ASN A 77 -3.34 -12.41 -9.35
CA ASN A 77 -3.23 -10.98 -9.07
C ASN A 77 -3.05 -10.75 -7.56
N VAL A 78 -1.96 -10.10 -7.17
CA VAL A 78 -1.67 -9.80 -5.76
C VAL A 78 -1.47 -8.31 -5.53
N LEU A 79 -1.85 -7.84 -4.35
CA LEU A 79 -1.49 -6.49 -3.90
C LEU A 79 0.03 -6.38 -3.74
N GLY A 80 0.58 -5.20 -4.03
CA GLY A 80 2.00 -4.93 -3.89
C GLY A 80 2.46 -4.98 -2.43
N ASP A 81 3.69 -5.42 -2.20
CA ASP A 81 4.27 -5.60 -0.86
C ASP A 81 4.26 -4.32 -0.03
N HIS A 82 4.55 -3.19 -0.65
CA HIS A 82 4.51 -1.89 0.00
C HIS A 82 3.11 -1.53 0.52
N LEU A 83 2.06 -1.92 -0.20
CA LEU A 83 0.69 -1.69 0.23
C LEU A 83 0.32 -2.62 1.39
N ILE A 84 0.67 -3.91 1.32
CA ILE A 84 0.45 -4.84 2.42
C ILE A 84 1.17 -4.38 3.70
N ALA A 85 2.45 -4.03 3.59
CA ALA A 85 3.24 -3.53 4.71
C ALA A 85 2.67 -2.21 5.27
N PHE A 86 2.21 -1.30 4.39
CA PHE A 86 1.53 -0.08 4.80
C PHE A 86 0.28 -0.39 5.63
N LEU A 87 -0.61 -1.25 5.15
CA LEU A 87 -1.85 -1.62 5.84
C LEU A 87 -1.58 -2.24 7.22
N ILE A 88 -0.62 -3.17 7.31
CA ILE A 88 -0.23 -3.80 8.58
C ILE A 88 0.33 -2.75 9.55
N ASN A 89 1.21 -1.86 9.08
CA ASN A 89 1.77 -0.79 9.92
C ASN A 89 0.66 0.16 10.41
N THR A 90 -0.31 0.50 9.57
CA THR A 90 -1.46 1.32 9.95
C THR A 90 -2.26 0.67 11.08
N ILE A 91 -2.46 -0.66 11.04
CA ILE A 91 -3.15 -1.40 12.10
C ILE A 91 -2.39 -1.29 13.43
N TYR A 92 -1.08 -1.50 13.44
CA TYR A 92 -0.27 -1.38 14.66
C TYR A 92 -0.19 0.05 15.20
N LEU A 93 -0.09 1.05 14.33
CA LEU A 93 -0.01 2.45 14.77
C LEU A 93 -1.28 2.92 15.47
N ASN A 94 -2.44 2.47 14.98
CA ASN A 94 -3.75 2.89 15.46
C ASN A 94 -4.38 1.90 16.46
N ASN A 95 -3.73 0.77 16.74
CA ASN A 95 -4.25 -0.31 17.57
C ASN A 95 -5.64 -0.82 17.11
N PHE A 96 -5.84 -0.95 15.80
CA PHE A 96 -7.08 -1.48 15.25
C PHE A 96 -7.23 -2.96 15.59
N LEU A 97 -8.41 -3.36 16.09
CA LEU A 97 -8.67 -4.73 16.54
C LEU A 97 -9.52 -5.50 15.54
N ASN A 98 -10.45 -4.84 14.86
CA ASN A 98 -11.33 -5.47 13.89
C ASN A 98 -11.15 -4.81 12.51
N VAL A 99 -10.68 -5.60 11.53
CA VAL A 99 -10.37 -5.13 10.19
C VAL A 99 -11.20 -5.90 9.17
N SER A 100 -12.05 -5.21 8.43
CA SER A 100 -12.83 -5.80 7.33
C SER A 100 -12.11 -5.59 6.00
N LEU A 101 -11.97 -6.67 5.22
CA LEU A 101 -11.35 -6.64 3.89
C LEU A 101 -12.35 -7.02 2.80
N ILE A 102 -12.32 -6.23 1.71
CA ILE A 102 -13.19 -6.35 0.55
C ILE A 102 -12.29 -6.29 -0.69
N GLU A 103 -11.95 -7.46 -1.21
CA GLU A 103 -11.02 -7.67 -2.33
C GLU A 103 -11.45 -8.91 -3.14
N LYS A 104 -10.90 -9.09 -4.34
CA LYS A 104 -11.15 -10.19 -5.28
C LYS A 104 -10.52 -11.53 -4.85
N ASN A 105 -9.56 -11.54 -3.94
CA ASN A 105 -8.93 -12.73 -3.36
C ASN A 105 -8.56 -12.51 -1.89
N ASP A 106 -8.17 -13.59 -1.22
CA ASP A 106 -7.85 -13.57 0.21
C ASP A 106 -6.35 -13.34 0.53
N TYR A 107 -5.50 -13.01 -0.45
CA TYR A 107 -4.06 -12.76 -0.21
C TYR A 107 -3.83 -11.68 0.84
N ALA A 108 -4.53 -10.55 0.70
CA ALA A 108 -4.41 -9.43 1.64
C ALA A 108 -4.94 -9.80 3.02
N SER A 109 -6.08 -10.51 3.06
CA SER A 109 -6.72 -10.96 4.30
C SER A 109 -5.82 -11.92 5.07
N ILE A 110 -5.22 -12.90 4.38
CA ILE A 110 -4.25 -13.85 4.96
C ILE A 110 -3.00 -13.09 5.45
N SER A 111 -2.45 -12.20 4.63
CA SER A 111 -1.24 -11.44 4.99
C SER A 111 -1.45 -10.59 6.23
N ILE A 112 -2.59 -9.90 6.32
CA ILE A 112 -2.92 -9.07 7.48
C ILE A 112 -3.23 -9.93 8.70
N ALA A 113 -3.98 -11.03 8.55
CA ALA A 113 -4.33 -11.90 9.67
C ALA A 113 -3.09 -12.54 10.32
N ALA A 114 -2.14 -12.98 9.49
CA ALA A 114 -0.92 -13.62 9.96
C ALA A 114 0.11 -12.62 10.55
N LEU A 115 0.19 -11.39 10.00
CA LEU A 115 1.24 -10.44 10.36
C LEU A 115 0.78 -9.32 11.31
N SER A 116 -0.52 -9.18 11.56
CA SER A 116 -1.07 -8.19 12.48
C SER A 116 -1.68 -8.82 13.73
N MET A 117 -2.02 -7.98 14.70
CA MET A 117 -2.74 -8.37 15.92
C MET A 117 -4.27 -8.34 15.77
N ALA A 118 -4.79 -7.93 14.61
CA ALA A 118 -6.21 -7.71 14.41
C ALA A 118 -6.96 -9.00 14.02
N ASN A 119 -8.24 -9.07 14.39
CA ASN A 119 -9.20 -9.97 13.79
C ASN A 119 -9.55 -9.46 12.39
N VAL A 120 -9.36 -10.31 11.39
CA VAL A 120 -9.57 -9.98 9.99
C VAL A 120 -10.84 -10.64 9.50
N TYR A 121 -11.77 -9.84 8.99
CA TYR A 121 -13.02 -10.27 8.41
C TYR A 121 -12.95 -10.10 6.89
N SER A 122 -12.63 -11.17 6.18
CA SER A 122 -12.61 -11.19 4.72
C SER A 122 -14.03 -11.38 4.20
N LYS A 123 -14.58 -10.36 3.53
CA LYS A 123 -15.92 -10.44 2.96
C LYS A 123 -15.97 -11.54 1.90
N ASN A 124 -16.84 -12.50 2.11
CA ASN A 124 -17.06 -13.63 1.24
C ASN A 124 -17.91 -13.20 0.04
N GLN A 125 -17.26 -12.72 -1.01
CA GLN A 125 -17.95 -12.38 -2.25
C GLN A 125 -18.06 -13.61 -3.15
N TYR A 126 -19.17 -13.73 -3.87
CA TYR A 126 -19.28 -14.66 -4.99
C TYR A 126 -18.13 -14.34 -5.96
N LEU A 127 -17.26 -15.32 -6.24
CA LEU A 127 -16.02 -15.22 -7.04
C LEU A 127 -14.71 -14.88 -6.29
N ILE A 128 -14.69 -14.76 -4.96
CA ILE A 128 -13.41 -14.58 -4.25
C ILE A 128 -12.54 -15.84 -4.39
N GLN A 129 -11.31 -15.68 -4.89
CA GLN A 129 -10.34 -16.78 -4.92
C GLN A 129 -9.86 -17.04 -3.50
N LYS A 130 -10.32 -18.13 -2.87
CA LYS A 130 -9.90 -18.55 -1.53
C LYS A 130 -8.78 -19.59 -1.61
N GLN A 131 -7.62 -19.28 -1.04
CA GLN A 131 -6.47 -20.18 -1.01
C GLN A 131 -6.00 -20.54 0.41
N GLY A 132 -6.68 -20.03 1.45
CA GLY A 132 -6.29 -20.23 2.86
C GLY A 132 -5.95 -21.68 3.24
N SER A 133 -6.82 -22.65 2.91
CA SER A 133 -6.58 -24.06 3.24
C SER A 133 -5.38 -24.66 2.49
N ASN A 134 -5.21 -24.33 1.20
CA ASN A 134 -4.06 -24.80 0.41
C ASN A 134 -2.75 -24.24 0.97
N ILE A 135 -2.77 -22.96 1.34
CA ILE A 135 -1.62 -22.28 1.94
C ILE A 135 -1.25 -22.88 3.28
N GLN A 136 -2.20 -23.12 4.18
CA GLN A 136 -1.94 -23.74 5.49
C GLN A 136 -1.36 -25.14 5.38
N ASN A 137 -1.83 -25.94 4.41
CA ASN A 137 -1.30 -27.29 4.19
C ASN A 137 0.20 -27.27 3.85
N GLU A 138 0.66 -26.28 3.07
CA GLU A 138 2.08 -26.13 2.73
C GLU A 138 2.87 -25.26 3.73
N ASN A 139 2.21 -24.51 4.62
CA ASN A 139 2.80 -23.58 5.56
C ASN A 139 2.17 -23.77 6.94
N GLN A 140 2.49 -24.88 7.61
CA GLN A 140 1.87 -25.26 8.88
C GLN A 140 2.10 -24.24 10.01
N ASP A 141 3.18 -23.48 9.95
CA ASP A 141 3.51 -22.43 10.94
C ASP A 141 2.69 -21.13 10.72
N LEU A 142 1.93 -21.03 9.63
CA LEU A 142 1.14 -19.84 9.32
C LEU A 142 -0.14 -19.81 10.18
N ASP A 143 -0.12 -18.99 11.22
CA ASP A 143 -1.28 -18.76 12.07
C ASP A 143 -2.34 -17.89 11.35
N LEU A 144 -3.48 -18.51 11.03
CA LEU A 144 -4.67 -17.83 10.48
C LEU A 144 -5.87 -17.88 11.44
N SER A 145 -5.65 -18.09 12.74
CA SER A 145 -6.72 -18.14 13.75
C SER A 145 -7.54 -16.84 13.81
N ARG A 146 -6.96 -15.72 13.38
CA ARG A 146 -7.61 -14.40 13.32
C ARG A 146 -8.31 -14.12 11.99
N LEU A 147 -8.22 -15.02 11.01
CA LEU A 147 -8.86 -14.87 9.72
C LEU A 147 -10.28 -15.47 9.76
N ASN A 148 -11.26 -14.62 9.54
CA ASN A 148 -12.66 -14.97 9.49
C ASN A 148 -13.21 -14.67 8.10
N TYR A 149 -13.85 -15.64 7.46
CA TYR A 149 -14.63 -15.39 6.26
C TYR A 149 -16.07 -15.12 6.67
N ALA A 150 -16.61 -13.98 6.28
CA ALA A 150 -17.97 -13.55 6.65
C ALA A 150 -18.71 -13.05 5.40
N ASP A 151 -20.02 -13.30 5.31
CA ASP A 151 -20.82 -12.86 4.16
C ASP A 151 -21.10 -11.34 4.21
N GLU A 152 -21.08 -10.76 5.40
CA GLU A 152 -21.30 -9.33 5.66
C GLU A 152 -20.05 -8.65 6.22
N ILE A 153 -20.05 -7.31 6.20
CA ILE A 153 -19.00 -6.48 6.79
C ILE A 153 -19.16 -6.52 8.32
N TYR A 154 -18.06 -6.69 9.05
CA TYR A 154 -18.10 -6.69 10.50
C TYR A 154 -18.53 -5.32 11.05
N ASN A 155 -19.38 -5.31 12.08
CA ASN A 155 -19.95 -4.09 12.65
C ASN A 155 -19.79 -4.04 14.18
N PRO A 156 -19.12 -3.03 14.76
CA PRO A 156 -18.35 -1.97 14.08
C PRO A 156 -16.94 -2.44 13.70
N SER A 157 -16.48 -2.06 12.51
CA SER A 157 -15.10 -2.30 12.06
C SER A 157 -14.21 -1.09 12.37
N ASP A 158 -13.05 -1.32 12.97
CA ASP A 158 -12.06 -0.26 13.23
C ASP A 158 -11.36 0.19 11.94
N MET A 159 -11.23 -0.73 10.99
CA MET A 159 -10.70 -0.44 9.67
C MET A 159 -11.51 -1.20 8.63
N ILE A 160 -11.85 -0.54 7.53
CA ILE A 160 -12.44 -1.20 6.36
C ILE A 160 -11.55 -0.92 5.17
N ILE A 161 -11.08 -1.96 4.50
CA ILE A 161 -10.23 -1.88 3.32
C ILE A 161 -11.03 -2.39 2.13
N SER A 162 -11.47 -1.47 1.28
CA SER A 162 -12.17 -1.76 0.03
C SER A 162 -11.27 -1.41 -1.14
N LEU A 163 -10.74 -2.41 -1.83
CA LEU A 163 -9.82 -2.20 -2.97
C LEU A 163 -10.44 -2.71 -4.28
N CYS A 164 -11.76 -2.58 -4.39
CA CYS A 164 -12.53 -2.98 -5.55
C CYS A 164 -12.48 -1.90 -6.63
N ASP A 165 -11.52 -1.99 -7.54
CA ASP A 165 -11.36 -1.02 -8.64
C ASP A 165 -12.62 -0.93 -9.54
N ASP A 166 -13.49 -1.93 -9.55
CA ASP A 166 -14.72 -1.92 -10.36
C ASP A 166 -15.84 -1.06 -9.76
N LEU A 167 -15.71 -0.63 -8.50
CA LEU A 167 -16.66 0.23 -7.81
C LEU A 167 -16.23 1.69 -7.85
N SER A 168 -17.19 2.60 -7.99
CA SER A 168 -16.94 4.04 -7.83
C SER A 168 -16.54 4.37 -6.38
N ILE A 169 -15.91 5.53 -6.18
CA ILE A 169 -15.56 6.00 -4.83
C ILE A 169 -16.84 6.14 -3.99
N GLU A 170 -17.90 6.67 -4.59
CA GLU A 170 -19.21 6.79 -3.96
C GLU A 170 -19.79 5.44 -3.51
N GLN A 171 -19.77 4.43 -4.40
CA GLN A 171 -20.28 3.10 -4.07
C GLN A 171 -19.49 2.47 -2.92
N GLN A 172 -18.16 2.62 -2.94
CA GLN A 172 -17.31 2.11 -1.86
C GLN A 172 -17.55 2.86 -0.55
N ILE A 173 -17.77 4.18 -0.56
CA ILE A 173 -18.07 4.93 0.67
C ILE A 173 -19.44 4.53 1.21
N ASN A 174 -20.49 4.63 0.40
CA ASN A 174 -21.87 4.43 0.86
C ASN A 174 -22.11 3.00 1.36
N SER A 175 -21.45 1.99 0.77
CA SER A 175 -21.60 0.59 1.19
C SER A 175 -20.81 0.23 2.45
N ASN A 176 -19.78 0.99 2.83
CA ASN A 176 -18.87 0.63 3.91
C ASN A 176 -18.98 1.57 5.13
N LEU A 177 -19.27 2.86 4.91
CA LEU A 177 -19.30 3.87 5.96
C LEU A 177 -20.24 3.54 7.14
N PRO A 178 -21.43 2.94 6.95
CA PRO A 178 -22.31 2.57 8.07
C PRO A 178 -21.71 1.56 9.06
N TYR A 179 -20.73 0.77 8.62
CA TYR A 179 -20.08 -0.27 9.44
C TYR A 179 -18.81 0.24 10.12
N LEU A 180 -18.36 1.46 9.80
CA LEU A 180 -17.11 2.01 10.30
C LEU A 180 -17.30 2.56 11.72
N SER A 181 -16.40 2.17 12.64
CA SER A 181 -16.37 2.73 13.99
C SER A 181 -16.08 4.25 13.97
N ASP A 182 -16.42 4.94 15.05
CA ASP A 182 -16.31 6.41 15.09
C ASP A 182 -14.88 6.94 15.01
N ARG A 183 -13.91 6.12 15.43
CA ARG A 183 -12.47 6.40 15.28
C ARG A 183 -11.84 5.58 14.16
N GLY A 184 -12.66 4.93 13.36
CA GLY A 184 -12.22 3.99 12.34
C GLY A 184 -11.66 4.66 11.09
N MET A 185 -10.97 3.85 10.29
CA MET A 185 -10.40 4.26 9.00
C MET A 185 -10.99 3.43 7.85
N LEU A 186 -11.53 4.11 6.85
CA LEU A 186 -11.94 3.49 5.58
C LEU A 186 -10.87 3.76 4.53
N ILE A 187 -10.38 2.72 3.86
CA ILE A 187 -9.46 2.83 2.73
C ILE A 187 -10.18 2.37 1.47
N VAL A 188 -10.24 3.24 0.47
CA VAL A 188 -10.86 2.95 -0.83
C VAL A 188 -9.87 3.10 -1.98
N SER A 189 -9.92 2.23 -2.99
CA SER A 189 -9.11 2.38 -4.21
C SER A 189 -9.79 3.26 -5.26
N PHE A 190 -8.99 3.89 -6.12
CA PHE A 190 -9.48 4.59 -7.31
C PHE A 190 -8.52 4.45 -8.50
N LYS A 191 -9.07 4.44 -9.73
CA LYS A 191 -8.29 4.21 -10.95
C LYS A 191 -7.43 5.41 -11.32
N THR A 192 -8.04 6.60 -11.42
CA THR A 192 -7.35 7.80 -11.88
C THR A 192 -7.59 9.01 -10.99
N ILE A 193 -6.63 9.95 -10.97
CA ILE A 193 -6.77 11.23 -10.25
C ILE A 193 -8.00 12.01 -10.77
N LYS A 194 -8.38 11.85 -12.03
CA LYS A 194 -9.58 12.46 -12.61
C LYS A 194 -10.84 11.90 -11.94
N ASP A 195 -10.91 10.59 -11.72
CA ASP A 195 -12.05 9.96 -11.04
C ASP A 195 -12.21 10.50 -9.61
N PHE A 196 -11.09 10.63 -8.89
CA PHE A 196 -11.08 11.25 -7.57
C PHE A 196 -11.59 12.69 -7.60
N LYS A 197 -11.08 13.52 -8.52
CA LYS A 197 -11.52 14.93 -8.63
C LYS A 197 -13.02 15.06 -8.90
N ASN A 198 -13.57 14.16 -9.73
CA ASN A 198 -14.99 14.19 -10.07
C ASN A 198 -15.90 13.74 -8.92
N GLN A 199 -15.42 12.90 -8.01
CA GLN A 199 -16.23 12.31 -6.93
C GLN A 199 -15.85 12.82 -5.53
N LYS A 200 -14.92 13.77 -5.44
CA LYS A 200 -14.45 14.33 -4.16
C LYS A 200 -15.59 14.85 -3.28
N ASN A 201 -16.63 15.43 -3.88
CA ASN A 201 -17.74 16.03 -3.11
C ASN A 201 -18.46 14.99 -2.23
N VAL A 202 -18.54 13.73 -2.67
CA VAL A 202 -19.14 12.65 -1.87
C VAL A 202 -18.45 12.48 -0.51
N ILE A 203 -17.13 12.70 -0.44
CA ILE A 203 -16.36 12.63 0.80
C ILE A 203 -16.76 13.78 1.74
N LEU A 204 -16.94 14.98 1.20
CA LEU A 204 -17.32 16.17 1.96
C LEU A 204 -18.76 16.09 2.44
N ASP A 205 -19.67 15.61 1.59
CA ASP A 205 -21.10 15.45 1.89
C ASP A 205 -21.32 14.42 3.01
N ASN A 206 -20.44 13.42 3.12
CA ASN A 206 -20.43 12.45 4.21
C ASN A 206 -19.65 12.92 5.47
N ASN A 207 -19.23 14.19 5.53
CA ASN A 207 -18.43 14.76 6.61
C ASN A 207 -17.18 13.92 6.96
N LEU A 208 -16.43 13.52 5.94
CA LEU A 208 -15.20 12.75 6.08
C LEU A 208 -13.97 13.63 5.86
N ARG A 209 -12.94 13.41 6.68
CA ARG A 209 -11.58 13.86 6.37
C ARG A 209 -10.90 12.82 5.49
N TYR A 210 -10.02 13.29 4.60
CA TYR A 210 -9.37 12.39 3.65
C TYR A 210 -7.91 12.75 3.38
N GLU A 211 -7.14 11.73 3.00
CA GLU A 211 -5.81 11.86 2.41
C GLU A 211 -5.68 10.92 1.21
N THR A 212 -5.05 11.37 0.14
CA THR A 212 -4.80 10.53 -1.05
C THR A 212 -3.36 10.08 -1.08
N VAL A 213 -3.14 8.78 -1.24
CA VAL A 213 -1.79 8.20 -1.29
C VAL A 213 -1.67 7.30 -2.52
N LYS A 214 -0.53 7.38 -3.21
CA LYS A 214 -0.16 6.42 -4.25
C LYS A 214 0.87 5.46 -3.69
N ILE A 215 0.52 4.19 -3.57
CA ILE A 215 1.41 3.14 -3.07
C ILE A 215 1.66 2.14 -4.20
N SER A 216 2.89 2.13 -4.70
CA SER A 216 3.27 1.36 -5.89
C SER A 216 2.35 1.68 -7.10
N ASN A 217 1.53 0.73 -7.54
CA ASN A 217 0.63 0.84 -8.68
C ASN A 217 -0.85 1.07 -8.27
N LYS A 218 -1.15 1.25 -6.98
CA LYS A 218 -2.50 1.54 -6.49
C LYS A 218 -2.61 2.98 -6.02
N ASN A 219 -3.70 3.64 -6.39
CA ASN A 219 -4.09 4.90 -5.77
C ASN A 219 -5.19 4.61 -4.76
N VAL A 220 -5.02 5.12 -3.54
CA VAL A 220 -5.95 4.90 -2.43
C VAL A 220 -6.31 6.22 -1.76
N ILE A 221 -7.51 6.28 -1.19
CA ILE A 221 -7.99 7.37 -0.34
C ILE A 221 -8.13 6.80 1.07
N LEU A 222 -7.45 7.43 2.02
CA LEU A 222 -7.64 7.19 3.45
C LEU A 222 -8.75 8.11 3.92
N LEU A 223 -9.79 7.56 4.54
CA LEU A 223 -10.99 8.26 4.96
C LEU A 223 -11.22 8.02 6.45
N ALA A 224 -11.67 9.05 7.17
CA ALA A 224 -12.09 8.93 8.56
C ALA A 224 -13.24 9.90 8.85
N LYS A 225 -14.10 9.56 9.82
CA LYS A 225 -15.18 10.45 10.28
C LYS A 225 -14.59 11.72 10.87
N ASN A 226 -15.17 12.87 10.55
CA ASN A 226 -14.74 14.15 11.08
C ASN A 226 -15.41 14.42 12.43
N ASN A 227 -14.78 13.99 13.52
CA ASN A 227 -15.27 14.20 14.88
C ASN A 227 -14.85 15.58 15.40
N MET A 228 -15.36 16.68 14.82
CA MET A 228 -15.02 18.04 15.26
C MET A 228 -15.78 18.54 16.52
N ASN A 229 -16.60 17.72 17.19
CA ASN A 229 -17.47 18.21 18.27
C ASN A 229 -17.19 17.73 19.71
N SER A 230 -16.17 16.92 20.01
CA SER A 230 -16.01 16.41 21.39
C SER A 230 -15.20 17.30 22.36
N ASN A 231 -14.59 18.41 21.91
CA ASN A 231 -13.72 19.24 22.76
C ASN A 231 -14.29 20.63 23.13
N ASN A 232 -15.49 21.00 22.65
CA ASN A 232 -16.10 22.31 22.94
C ASN A 232 -17.30 22.29 23.89
N GLU A 233 -17.77 21.11 24.31
CA GLU A 233 -18.88 21.01 25.27
C GLU A 233 -18.40 20.87 26.73
N ASN A 234 -17.22 20.31 26.98
CA ASN A 234 -16.65 20.21 28.33
C ASN A 234 -16.09 21.54 28.89
N SER A 235 -16.03 22.60 28.09
CA SER A 235 -15.56 23.93 28.51
C SER A 235 -16.69 24.91 28.85
N LYS A 236 -17.96 24.49 28.74
CA LYS A 236 -19.14 25.32 29.05
C LYS A 236 -19.90 24.90 30.31
N GLU A 237 -19.53 23.80 30.97
CA GLU A 237 -20.13 23.36 32.24
C GLU A 237 -19.27 23.69 33.48
N GLN A 238 -18.23 24.52 33.35
CA GLN A 238 -17.40 24.99 34.47
C GLN A 238 -17.24 26.52 34.48
N GLN A 239 -18.34 27.26 34.31
CA GLN A 239 -18.41 28.69 34.69
C GLN A 239 -19.60 28.94 35.61
#